data_AF-A0A349A695-F1
#
_entry.id   AF-A0A349A695-F1
#
_cell.length_a   1.000
_cell.length_b   1.000
_cell.length_c   1.000
_cell.angle_alpha   90.00
_cell.angle_beta   90.00
_cell.angle_gamma   90.00
#
_symmetry.space_group_name_H-M   'P 1'
#
loop_
_entity.id
_entity.type
_entity.pdbx_description
1 polymer ?
#
loop_
_entity_poly.entity_id
_entity_poly.type
_entity_poly.pdbx_seq_one_letter_code
_entity_poly.pdbx_strand_id
1 'polypeptide(L)' 'YYQEFGIAPMVRKVVRETGLDLKRIYELFPSGPGNGACKLAGLAKPTGCV' A
#
# COMPACT_ATOMS: atom_id res chain seq x y z
N TYR A 1 4.82 -0.60 10.23
CA TYR A 1 3.80 0.44 9.99
C TYR A 1 2.42 0.11 10.55
N TYR A 2 1.66 -0.86 10.03
CA TYR A 2 0.31 -1.14 10.56
C TYR A 2 0.33 -1.61 12.02
N GLN A 3 1.25 -2.49 12.40
CA GLN A 3 1.40 -2.93 13.80
C GLN A 3 1.80 -1.81 14.76
N GLU A 4 2.46 -0.76 14.27
CA GLU A 4 2.99 0.34 15.09
C GLU A 4 2.05 1.55 15.14
N PHE A 5 1.40 1.88 14.02
CA PHE A 5 0.59 3.09 13.86
C PHE A 5 -0.90 2.79 13.64
N GLY A 6 -1.28 1.53 13.46
CA GLY A 6 -2.68 1.11 13.20
C GLY A 6 -3.24 1.55 11.84
N ILE A 7 -2.44 2.15 10.98
CA ILE A 7 -2.86 2.71 9.68
C ILE A 7 -2.07 2.12 8.52
N ALA A 8 -2.69 2.10 7.34
CA ALA A 8 -2.01 1.73 6.11
C ALA A 8 -0.96 2.79 5.75
N PRO A 9 0.27 2.38 5.36
CA PRO A 9 1.28 3.34 4.91
C PRO A 9 0.87 3.98 3.58
N MET A 10 1.23 5.25 3.41
CA MET A 10 1.09 5.93 2.11
C MET A 10 2.01 5.29 1.07
N VAL A 11 1.55 5.21 -0.18
CA VAL A 11 2.31 4.64 -1.31
C VAL A 11 3.70 5.25 -1.44
N ARG A 12 3.84 6.57 -1.27
CA ARG A 12 5.14 7.26 -1.31
C ARG A 12 6.12 6.78 -0.24
N LYS A 13 5.63 6.44 0.95
CA LYS A 13 6.47 5.93 2.05
C LYS A 13 6.92 4.52 1.73
N VAL A 14 6.02 3.68 1.22
CA VAL A 14 6.34 2.33 0.75
C VAL A 14 7.41 2.36 -0.34
N VAL A 15 7.27 3.20 -1.36
CA VAL A 15 8.27 3.38 -2.43
C VAL A 15 9.63 3.77 -1.87
N ARG A 16 9.67 4.71 -0.91
CA ARG A 16 10.92 5.19 -0.31
C ARG A 16 11.59 4.17 0.61
N GLU A 17 10.82 3.37 1.35
CA GLU A 17 11.34 2.33 2.26
C GLU A 17 11.73 1.05 1.52
N THR A 18 10.96 0.66 0.50
CA THR A 18 11.22 -0.55 -0.30
C THR A 18 12.18 -0.31 -1.46
N GLY A 19 12.41 0.96 -1.85
CA GLY A 19 13.19 1.31 -3.03
C GLY A 19 12.53 0.88 -4.35
N LEU A 20 11.27 0.44 -4.31
CA LEU A 20 10.53 -0.04 -5.46
C LEU A 20 9.84 1.11 -6.18
N ASP A 21 10.02 1.18 -7.49
CA ASP A 21 9.30 2.14 -8.32
C ASP A 21 7.79 1.91 -8.28
N LEU A 22 7.05 3.02 -8.40
CA LEU A 22 5.59 3.01 -8.43
C LEU A 22 5.06 2.03 -9.50
N LYS A 23 5.69 2.01 -10.67
CA LYS A 23 5.35 1.11 -11.78
C LYS A 23 5.50 -0.36 -11.39
N ARG A 24 6.58 -0.70 -10.67
CA ARG A 24 6.83 -2.07 -10.20
C ARG A 24 5.81 -2.52 -9.17
N ILE A 25 5.35 -1.60 -8.31
CA ILE A 25 4.27 -1.87 -7.35
C ILE A 25 2.96 -2.15 -8.06
N TYR A 26 2.63 -1.42 -9.13
CA TYR A 26 1.45 -1.71 -9.96
C TYR A 26 1.57 -3.02 -10.75
N GLU A 27 2.77 -3.42 -11.16
CA GLU A 27 3.01 -4.74 -11.76
C GLU A 27 2.79 -5.89 -10.77
N LEU A 28 3.22 -5.72 -9.52
CA LEU A 28 3.01 -6.70 -8.45
C LEU A 28 1.55 -6.73 -7.97
N PHE A 29 0.91 -5.57 -7.92
CA PHE A 29 -0.47 -5.39 -7.45
C PHE A 29 -1.29 -4.70 -8.54
N PRO A 30 -1.89 -5.45 -9.49
CA PRO A 30 -2.68 -4.86 -10.57
C PRO A 30 -3.91 -4.09 -10.06
N SER A 31 -4.43 -4.44 -8.88
CA SER A 31 -5.50 -3.70 -8.19
C SER A 31 -5.00 -2.42 -7.48
N GLY A 32 -3.73 -2.08 -7.64
CA GLY A 32 -3.06 -0.94 -7.01
C GLY A 32 -2.59 -1.22 -5.57
N PRO A 33 -1.66 -0.41 -5.05
CA PRO A 33 -1.15 -0.55 -3.68
C PRO A 33 -2.23 -0.34 -2.60
N GLY A 34 -3.21 0.52 -2.87
CA GLY A 34 -4.31 0.79 -1.93
C GLY A 34 -5.22 -0.42 -1.76
N ASN A 35 -5.83 -0.92 -2.84
CA ASN A 35 -6.79 -2.02 -2.73
C ASN A 35 -6.15 -3.41 -2.79
N GLY A 36 -5.14 -3.61 -3.64
CA GLY A 36 -4.46 -4.90 -3.78
C GLY A 36 -3.56 -5.20 -2.61
N ALA A 37 -2.59 -4.33 -2.33
CA ALA A 37 -1.60 -4.59 -1.28
C ALA A 37 -2.19 -4.51 0.13
N CYS A 38 -3.07 -3.54 0.43
CA CYS A 38 -3.70 -3.47 1.76
C CYS A 38 -4.64 -4.66 2.02
N LYS A 39 -5.40 -5.11 1.00
CA LYS A 39 -6.26 -6.31 1.15
C LYS A 39 -5.45 -7.57 1.34
N LEU A 40 -4.36 -7.75 0.59
CA LEU A 40 -3.47 -8.92 0.75
C LEU A 40 -2.81 -8.93 2.12
N ALA A 41 -2.41 -7.78 2.63
CA ALA A 41 -1.80 -7.63 3.94
C ALA A 41 -2.82 -7.63 5.10
N GLY A 42 -4.12 -7.82 4.82
CA GLY A 42 -5.17 -7.87 5.83
C GLY A 42 -5.47 -6.54 6.51
N LEU A 43 -5.00 -5.43 5.95
CA LEU A 43 -5.29 -4.10 6.46
C LEU A 43 -6.74 -3.71 6.16
N ALA A 44 -7.34 -2.95 7.08
CA ALA A 44 -8.67 -2.38 6.90
C ALA A 44 -8.76 -1.60 5.58
N LYS A 45 -9.93 -1.67 4.93
CA LYS A 45 -10.20 -1.05 3.64
C LYS A 45 -9.79 0.43 3.70
N PRO A 46 -8.93 0.93 2.79
CA PRO A 46 -8.48 2.31 2.84
C PRO A 46 -9.69 3.23 2.72
N THR A 47 -10.03 3.92 3.81
CA THR A 47 -11.04 4.98 3.82
C THR A 47 -10.40 6.24 3.28
N GLY A 48 -10.51 6.43 1.96
CA GLY A 48 -10.22 7.68 1.29
C GLY A 48 -11.25 7.83 0.19
N CYS A 49 -11.87 9.02 0.07
CA CYS A 49 -12.62 9.34 -1.14
C CYS A 49 -11.68 9.14 -2.34
N VAL A 50 -12.13 8.30 -3.27
CA VAL A 50 -11.49 8.06 -4.58
C VAL A 50 -11.19 9.36 -5.30
#